data_AF-A0A512HKE0-F1
#
_entry.id   AF-A0A512HKE0-F1
#
_cell.length_a   1.000
_cell.length_b   1.000
_cell.length_c   1.000
_cell.angle_alpha   90.00
_cell.angle_beta   90.00
_cell.angle_gamma   90.00
#
_symmetry.space_group_name_H-M   'P 1'
#
loop_
_entity.id
_entity.type
_entity.pdbx_description
1 polymer ?
#
loop_
_entity_poly.entity_id
_entity_poly.type
_entity_poly.pdbx_seq_one_letter_code
_entity_poly.pdbx_strand_id
1 'polypeptide(L)'
;MSEKRKKIYHALVDGATEGLSDKALYEFVVQRCRKASSKKIVRAAMLALTDPDVTDRHVLNTIFALAIKHRIDEIGRGDLEQDDGENEHPGPVPSRKRVKKEPDASVLASPAAPNLTAA
;
A
#
# COMPACT_ATOMS: atom_id res chain seq x y z
N MET A 1 -9.36 0.36 0.91
CA MET A 1 -8.99 -1.08 0.78
C MET A 1 -9.16 -1.49 -0.67
N SER A 2 -8.07 -1.80 -1.38
CA SER A 2 -8.14 -2.30 -2.76
C SER A 2 -8.91 -3.62 -2.81
N GLU A 3 -9.70 -3.83 -3.86
CA GLU A 3 -10.60 -4.98 -3.98
C GLU A 3 -9.87 -6.33 -3.88
N LYS A 4 -8.62 -6.37 -4.35
CA LYS A 4 -7.73 -7.54 -4.24
C LYS A 4 -7.42 -7.90 -2.78
N ARG A 5 -7.16 -6.90 -1.94
CA ARG A 5 -6.86 -7.10 -0.50
C ARG A 5 -8.09 -7.59 0.25
N LYS A 6 -9.28 -7.09 -0.11
CA LYS A 6 -10.57 -7.59 0.40
C LYS A 6 -10.79 -9.06 0.02
N LYS A 7 -10.52 -9.44 -1.24
CA LYS A 7 -10.63 -10.84 -1.68
C LYS A 7 -9.71 -11.79 -0.89
N ILE A 8 -8.46 -11.38 -0.64
CA ILE A 8 -7.53 -12.16 0.20
C ILE A 8 -8.06 -12.27 1.62
N TYR A 9 -8.55 -11.17 2.20
CA TYR A 9 -9.15 -11.15 3.53
C TYR A 9 -10.33 -12.13 3.65
N HIS A 10 -11.31 -12.04 2.75
CA HIS A 10 -12.46 -12.94 2.76
C HIS A 10 -12.04 -14.40 2.59
N ALA A 11 -11.13 -14.70 1.65
CA ALA A 11 -10.61 -16.06 1.49
C ALA A 11 -9.88 -16.57 2.74
N LEU A 12 -9.22 -15.68 3.49
CA LEU A 12 -8.55 -16.03 4.75
C LEU A 12 -9.57 -16.43 5.83
N VAL A 13 -10.62 -15.61 5.99
CA VAL A 13 -11.68 -15.82 6.98
C VAL A 13 -12.52 -17.04 6.61
N ASP A 14 -12.91 -17.19 5.35
CA ASP A 14 -13.66 -18.34 4.85
C ASP A 14 -12.87 -19.63 5.08
N GLY A 15 -11.61 -19.68 4.67
CA GLY A 15 -10.79 -20.89 4.83
C GLY A 15 -10.57 -21.25 6.30
N ALA A 16 -10.36 -20.26 7.17
CA ALA A 16 -10.24 -20.50 8.61
C ALA A 16 -11.56 -20.95 9.24
N THR A 17 -12.70 -20.46 8.74
CA THR A 17 -14.06 -20.87 9.17
C THR A 17 -14.38 -22.30 8.72
N GLU A 18 -13.87 -22.71 7.55
CA GLU A 18 -13.93 -24.09 7.06
C GLU A 18 -13.00 -25.05 7.85
N GLY A 19 -12.21 -24.53 8.80
CA GLY A 19 -11.29 -25.31 9.63
C GLY A 19 -9.93 -25.57 8.99
N LEU A 20 -9.60 -24.89 7.88
CA LEU A 20 -8.28 -24.97 7.28
C LEU A 20 -7.27 -24.21 8.14
N SER A 21 -6.09 -24.79 8.32
CA SER A 21 -5.02 -24.21 9.11
C SER A 21 -3.67 -24.30 8.40
N ASP A 22 -2.73 -23.46 8.83
CA ASP A 22 -1.33 -23.48 8.38
C ASP A 22 -1.17 -23.53 6.86
N LYS A 23 -0.48 -24.55 6.35
CA LYS A 23 -0.16 -24.69 4.93
C LYS A 23 -1.43 -24.91 4.09
N ALA A 24 -2.42 -25.62 4.63
CA ALA A 24 -3.69 -25.83 3.92
C ALA A 24 -4.45 -24.51 3.72
N LEU A 25 -4.48 -23.66 4.76
CA LEU A 25 -5.07 -22.33 4.67
C LEU A 25 -4.30 -21.45 3.67
N TYR A 26 -2.96 -21.49 3.70
CA TYR A 26 -2.14 -20.76 2.73
C TYR A 26 -2.41 -21.22 1.28
N GLU A 27 -2.42 -22.53 1.04
CA GLU A 27 -2.67 -23.08 -0.30
C GLU A 27 -4.06 -22.74 -0.81
N PHE A 28 -5.08 -22.79 0.06
CA PHE A 28 -6.44 -22.36 -0.27
C PHE A 28 -6.49 -20.89 -0.71
N VAL A 29 -5.85 -20.01 0.06
CA VAL A 29 -5.82 -18.56 -0.22
C VAL A 29 -5.06 -18.28 -1.52
N VAL A 30 -3.94 -18.96 -1.78
CA VAL A 30 -3.15 -18.81 -3.00
C VAL A 30 -3.89 -19.37 -4.23
N GLN A 31 -4.61 -20.48 -4.09
CA GLN A 31 -5.45 -21.02 -5.16
C GLN A 31 -6.59 -20.06 -5.52
N ARG A 32 -7.26 -19.51 -4.52
CA ARG A 32 -8.39 -18.58 -4.73
C ARG A 32 -7.92 -17.19 -5.17
N CYS A 33 -6.74 -16.78 -4.74
CA CYS A 33 -6.11 -15.50 -5.08
C CYS A 33 -4.68 -15.72 -5.60
N ARG A 34 -4.50 -15.93 -6.92
CA ARG A 34 -3.18 -16.10 -7.57
C ARG A 34 -2.15 -14.98 -7.32
N LYS A 35 -2.58 -13.82 -6.79
CA LYS A 35 -1.70 -12.67 -6.43
C LYS A 35 -1.45 -12.56 -4.92
N ALA A 36 -1.84 -13.56 -4.13
CA ALA A 36 -1.54 -13.62 -2.70
C ALA A 36 -0.06 -13.96 -2.50
N SER A 37 0.66 -13.05 -1.86
CA SER A 37 2.04 -13.25 -1.38
C SER A 37 2.03 -13.25 0.14
N SER A 38 3.03 -13.88 0.77
CA SER A 38 3.21 -13.92 2.24
C SER A 38 2.94 -12.55 2.88
N LYS A 39 3.53 -11.47 2.36
CA LYS A 39 3.32 -10.09 2.84
C LYS A 39 1.87 -9.63 2.81
N LYS A 40 1.16 -9.96 1.72
CA LYS A 40 -0.27 -9.60 1.54
C LYS A 40 -1.17 -10.40 2.47
N ILE A 41 -0.81 -11.65 2.74
CA ILE A 41 -1.50 -12.51 3.71
C ILE A 41 -1.31 -11.96 5.12
N VAL A 42 -0.09 -11.60 5.51
CA VAL A 42 0.19 -10.97 6.81
C VAL A 42 -0.59 -9.67 6.97
N ARG A 43 -0.64 -8.81 5.92
CA ARG A 43 -1.44 -7.58 5.93
C ARG A 43 -2.94 -7.84 6.06
N ALA A 44 -3.47 -8.87 5.39
CA ALA A 44 -4.86 -9.26 5.51
C ALA A 44 -5.19 -9.84 6.90
N ALA A 45 -4.27 -10.62 7.47
CA ALA A 45 -4.40 -11.15 8.82
C ALA A 45 -4.43 -10.05 9.88
N MET A 46 -3.55 -9.05 9.78
CA MET A 46 -3.57 -7.88 10.67
C MET A 46 -4.89 -7.12 10.59
N LEU A 47 -5.51 -7.06 9.40
CA LEU A 47 -6.82 -6.45 9.23
C LEU A 47 -7.90 -7.23 9.96
N ALA A 48 -7.88 -8.57 9.87
CA ALA A 48 -8.83 -9.42 10.58
C ALA A 48 -8.80 -9.24 12.10
N LEU A 49 -7.65 -8.85 12.68
CA LEU A 49 -7.53 -8.55 14.11
C LEU A 49 -8.17 -7.23 14.51
N THR A 50 -8.22 -6.26 13.59
CA THR A 50 -8.82 -4.94 13.81
C THR A 50 -10.29 -4.90 13.42
N ASP A 51 -10.78 -5.96 12.80
CA ASP A 51 -12.13 -6.07 12.28
C ASP A 51 -13.08 -6.60 13.37
N PRO A 52 -14.08 -5.81 13.79
CA PRO A 52 -14.98 -6.20 14.86
C PRO A 52 -15.97 -7.31 14.47
N ASP A 53 -16.13 -7.59 13.17
CA ASP A 53 -17.03 -8.65 12.70
C ASP A 53 -16.42 -10.05 12.86
N VAL A 54 -15.08 -10.16 12.94
CA VAL A 54 -14.39 -11.43 13.18
C VAL A 54 -14.26 -11.68 14.68
N THR A 55 -15.27 -12.34 15.26
CA THR A 55 -15.32 -12.62 16.71
C THR A 55 -14.90 -14.04 17.08
N ASP A 56 -14.80 -14.95 16.10
CA ASP A 56 -14.48 -16.34 16.36
C ASP A 56 -13.01 -16.51 16.76
N ARG A 57 -12.79 -17.02 17.98
CA ARG A 57 -11.46 -17.19 18.55
C ARG A 57 -10.62 -18.19 17.76
N HIS A 58 -11.23 -19.24 17.22
CA HIS A 58 -10.50 -20.26 16.48
C HIS A 58 -10.00 -19.70 15.15
N VAL A 59 -10.86 -18.99 14.42
CA VAL A 59 -10.54 -18.27 13.19
C VAL A 59 -9.41 -17.27 13.43
N LEU A 60 -9.53 -16.41 14.44
CA LEU A 60 -8.50 -15.43 14.79
C LEU A 60 -7.16 -16.10 15.13
N ASN A 61 -7.18 -17.16 15.93
CA ASN A 61 -5.97 -17.87 16.33
C ASN A 61 -5.27 -18.53 15.14
N THR A 62 -6.03 -19.15 14.23
CA THR A 62 -5.51 -19.79 13.03
C THR A 62 -4.91 -18.77 12.06
N ILE A 63 -5.61 -17.67 11.82
CA ILE A 63 -5.13 -16.55 11.00
C ILE A 63 -3.84 -15.97 11.58
N PHE A 64 -3.77 -15.80 12.90
CA PHE A 64 -2.62 -15.23 13.58
C PHE A 64 -1.40 -16.15 13.56
N ALA A 65 -1.61 -17.44 13.83
CA ALA A 65 -0.56 -18.46 13.75
C ALA A 65 0.07 -18.49 12.35
N LEU A 66 -0.76 -18.41 11.31
CA LEU A 66 -0.29 -18.32 9.93
C LEU A 66 0.53 -17.05 9.69
N ALA A 67 0.03 -15.88 10.12
CA ALA A 67 0.71 -14.61 9.94
C ALA A 67 2.11 -14.57 10.60
N ILE A 68 2.23 -15.10 11.81
CA ILE A 68 3.53 -15.19 12.52
C ILE A 68 4.51 -16.06 11.74
N LYS A 69 4.08 -17.25 11.29
CA LYS A 69 4.93 -18.16 10.52
C LYS A 69 5.49 -17.49 9.27
N HIS A 70 4.63 -16.82 8.51
CA HIS A 70 5.06 -16.08 7.33
C HIS A 70 5.94 -14.88 7.66
N ARG A 71 5.72 -14.19 8.79
CA ARG A 71 6.55 -13.05 9.19
C ARG A 71 7.97 -13.47 9.56
N ILE A 72 8.13 -14.56 10.29
CA ILE A 72 9.44 -15.13 10.66
C ILE A 72 10.20 -15.53 9.38
N ASP A 73 9.49 -16.16 8.44
CA ASP A 73 10.04 -16.57 7.16
C ASP A 73 10.44 -15.39 6.26
N GLU A 74 9.65 -14.30 6.24
CA GLU A 74 9.97 -13.08 5.50
C GLU A 74 11.19 -12.32 6.08
N ILE A 75 11.31 -12.26 7.42
CA ILE A 75 12.45 -11.59 8.07
C ILE A 75 13.78 -12.26 7.67
N GLY A 76 13.78 -13.58 7.46
CA GLY A 76 14.96 -14.30 6.97
C GLY A 76 15.34 -14.02 5.52
N ARG A 77 14.44 -13.46 4.70
CA ARG A 77 14.65 -13.26 3.25
C ARG A 77 14.97 -11.82 2.86
N GLY A 78 14.94 -10.88 3.80
CA GLY A 78 15.41 -9.49 3.62
C GLY A 78 14.87 -8.80 2.37
N ASP A 79 13.59 -8.41 2.34
CA ASP A 79 13.02 -7.67 1.21
C ASP A 79 12.17 -6.46 1.66
N LEU A 80 12.83 -5.30 1.62
CA LEU A 80 12.22 -3.98 1.51
C LEU A 80 11.98 -3.76 0.01
N GLU A 81 10.72 -3.72 -0.44
CA GLU A 81 10.19 -2.75 -1.41
C GLU A 81 8.75 -3.09 -1.85
N GLN A 82 8.05 -2.01 -2.24
CA GLN A 82 6.77 -1.89 -2.96
C GLN A 82 5.52 -2.55 -2.35
N ASP A 83 4.93 -1.82 -1.40
CA ASP A 83 3.47 -1.72 -1.36
C ASP A 83 3.03 -1.19 -2.73
N ASP A 84 2.56 -2.10 -3.58
CA ASP A 84 1.86 -1.77 -4.83
C ASP A 84 0.55 -1.08 -4.44
N GLY A 85 0.68 0.17 -4.00
CA GLY A 85 -0.37 1.17 -4.00
C GLY A 85 -0.69 1.45 -5.45
N GLU A 86 -1.47 0.55 -6.04
CA GLU A 86 -1.99 0.69 -7.39
C GLU A 86 -2.89 1.94 -7.45
N ASN A 87 -2.24 3.06 -7.79
CA ASN A 87 -2.72 4.24 -8.47
C ASN A 87 -4.22 4.20 -8.84
N GLU A 88 -5.07 4.71 -7.94
CA GLU A 88 -6.35 5.27 -8.35
C GLU A 88 -6.03 6.52 -9.16
N HIS A 89 -5.95 6.36 -10.48
CA HIS A 89 -5.72 7.40 -11.47
C HIS A 89 -6.53 8.68 -11.11
N PRO A 90 -5.91 9.79 -10.62
CA PRO A 90 -6.64 11.04 -10.61
C PRO A 90 -6.85 11.38 -12.09
N GLY A 91 -8.10 11.42 -12.53
CA GLY A 91 -8.45 11.81 -13.89
C GLY A 91 -7.74 13.11 -14.30
N PRO A 92 -7.51 13.34 -15.60
CA PRO A 92 -6.71 14.46 -16.07
C PRO A 92 -7.38 15.76 -15.61
N VAL A 93 -6.75 16.43 -14.64
CA VAL A 93 -7.14 17.79 -14.25
C VAL A 93 -6.97 18.69 -15.47
N PRO A 94 -8.02 19.41 -15.93
CA PRO A 94 -7.88 20.27 -17.09
C PRO A 94 -6.92 21.40 -16.75
N SER A 95 -5.77 21.41 -17.44
CA SER A 95 -4.80 22.49 -17.43
C SER A 95 -5.51 23.82 -17.67
N ARG A 96 -5.65 24.63 -16.62
CA ARG A 96 -6.11 26.01 -16.74
C ARG A 96 -5.15 26.73 -17.67
N LYS A 97 -5.67 27.15 -18.83
CA LYS A 97 -4.96 27.97 -19.81
C LYS A 97 -4.32 29.16 -19.09
N ARG A 98 -2.99 29.26 -19.13
CA ARG A 98 -2.28 30.48 -18.77
C ARG A 98 -2.83 31.62 -19.63
N VAL A 99 -3.50 32.56 -18.99
CA VAL A 99 -3.91 33.82 -19.60
C VAL A 99 -2.63 34.56 -19.99
N LYS A 100 -2.54 34.87 -21.29
CA LYS A 100 -1.50 35.71 -21.90
C LYS A 100 -1.43 37.05 -21.16
N LYS A 101 -0.23 37.48 -20.78
CA LYS A 101 0.04 38.89 -20.49
C LYS A 101 1.13 39.34 -21.46
N GLU A 102 0.74 40.25 -22.34
CA GLU A 102 1.54 40.84 -23.41
C GLU A 102 2.77 41.58 -22.86
N PRO A 103 3.84 41.72 -23.67
CA PRO A 103 4.97 42.58 -23.36
C PRO A 103 4.73 43.98 -23.95
N ASP A 104 4.80 45.04 -23.13
CA ASP A 104 4.97 46.39 -23.66
C ASP A 104 5.93 47.22 -22.78
N ALA A 105 7.09 47.45 -23.39
CA ALA A 105 7.88 48.69 -23.47
C ALA A 105 8.23 49.53 -22.21
N SER A 106 9.55 49.52 -21.95
CA SER A 106 10.42 50.71 -21.95
C SER A 106 10.74 51.47 -20.65
N VAL A 107 11.91 52.11 -20.70
CA VAL A 107 12.52 53.14 -19.81
C VAL A 107 13.39 52.57 -18.68
N LEU A 108 14.70 52.34 -18.89
CA LEU A 108 15.85 53.28 -18.96
C LEU A 108 16.55 53.49 -17.61
N ALA A 109 17.89 53.42 -17.69
CA ALA A 109 18.91 54.05 -16.84
C ALA A 109 19.41 53.31 -15.57
N SER A 110 20.55 52.64 -15.76
CA SER A 110 21.74 52.65 -14.85
C SER A 110 22.01 54.05 -14.25
N PRO A 111 22.80 54.22 -13.15
CA PRO A 111 24.06 53.48 -12.90
C PRO A 111 24.47 53.24 -11.42
N ALA A 112 25.62 52.55 -11.30
CA ALA A 112 26.69 52.69 -10.30
C ALA A 112 26.78 51.68 -9.13
N ALA A 113 27.87 50.91 -9.19
CA ALA A 113 28.56 50.16 -8.12
C ALA A 113 29.13 51.13 -7.03
N PRO A 114 29.86 50.71 -5.95
CA PRO A 114 30.59 49.44 -5.81
C PRO A 114 30.82 48.82 -4.40
N ASN A 115 31.26 47.55 -4.45
CA ASN A 115 32.37 46.91 -3.70
C ASN A 115 32.30 46.39 -2.25
N LEU A 116 33.15 45.35 -2.09
CA LEU A 116 33.74 44.67 -0.91
C LEU A 116 32.84 43.71 -0.10
N THR A 117 33.32 42.65 0.55
CA THR A 117 34.46 41.69 0.45
C THR A 117 34.21 40.73 1.62
N ALA A 118 34.66 39.48 1.48
CA ALA A 118 34.60 38.38 2.45
C ALA A 118 34.80 38.73 3.94
N ALA A 119 34.16 37.92 4.79
CA ALA A 119 34.69 37.45 6.06
C ALA A 119 34.31 35.98 6.25
#